data_AF-A0A846ZSD3-F1
#
_entry.id   AF-A0A846ZSD3-F1
#
_cell.length_a   1.000
_cell.length_b   1.000
_cell.length_c   1.000
_cell.angle_alpha   90.00
_cell.angle_beta   90.00
_cell.angle_gamma   90.00
#
_symmetry.space_group_name_H-M   'P 1'
#
loop_
_entity.id
_entity.type
_entity.pdbx_description
1 polymer ?
#
loop_
_entity_poly.entity_id
_entity_poly.type
_entity_poly.pdbx_seq_one_letter_code
_entity_poly.pdbx_strand_id
1 'polypeptide(L)'
;MNIKDKAKQFAIKAHQGQIRKNEPDKPMIMHPISVGMLLEGYGYDDEIVAAGYLHDVVEDTKYTLEDLEKEFGSSIASYVQGASEPDKSLSWQERKTHTINEIKNLPLKNKLVICADKINNLEDLMLVFQKSGIRNFSRFKAGEELQKWYYTNVYKSLILNQNKDLAIFKKLKEVLDIVFYKKKDTYLEEIFINDMDYYKKLINLHSQKIELQRLKAMCNLPKPFVIEFCGTPRTGKTTVLNNLYDFFTKGGFSVNLVKEFTTSSYYKTILNPQMKNNSKTELNIAIIKEVEKQLYEAVSKKDEIILIDRSLNDRAIWNYRNFISNHMSEEQYKQVTEYYSKISKEMIDMLIINYTDSKTALKRDYINSLALEERKFLNIKNITEYNKSMEKLELIFKKSVDTVLKIDTTNITPRDTAVLIAEKVMPIMRKQYIKSFNENINKNC
;
A
#
# COMPACT_ATOMS: atom_id res chain seq x y z
N MET A 1 25.52 15.73 -3.04
CA MET A 1 24.08 15.52 -3.23
C MET A 1 23.67 16.30 -4.47
N ASN A 2 22.93 15.71 -5.41
CA ASN A 2 22.53 16.43 -6.63
C ASN A 2 21.48 17.52 -6.27
N ILE A 3 21.19 18.42 -7.21
CA ILE A 3 20.33 19.59 -6.95
C ILE A 3 18.88 19.19 -6.61
N LYS A 4 18.35 18.13 -7.25
CA LYS A 4 16.99 17.62 -6.99
C LYS A 4 16.86 16.96 -5.62
N ASP A 5 17.86 16.22 -5.16
CA ASP A 5 17.88 15.62 -3.83
C ASP A 5 17.95 16.72 -2.76
N LYS A 6 18.75 17.78 -2.98
CA LYS A 6 18.80 18.98 -2.13
C LYS A 6 17.44 19.65 -2.05
N ALA A 7 16.78 19.87 -3.19
CA ALA A 7 15.45 20.46 -3.25
C ALA A 7 14.39 19.59 -2.54
N LYS A 8 14.42 18.26 -2.73
CA LYS A 8 13.52 17.32 -2.06
C LYS A 8 13.65 17.41 -0.53
N GLN A 9 14.88 17.37 -0.01
CA GLN A 9 15.12 17.48 1.43
C GLN A 9 14.72 18.85 1.99
N PHE A 10 14.99 19.92 1.25
CA PHE A 10 14.58 21.28 1.63
C PHE A 10 13.07 21.39 1.74
N ALA A 11 12.33 20.92 0.73
CA ALA A 11 10.87 20.92 0.73
C ALA A 11 10.30 20.10 1.90
N ILE A 12 10.87 18.93 2.20
CA ILE A 12 10.47 18.10 3.36
C ILE A 12 10.61 18.88 4.67
N LYS A 13 11.72 19.60 4.85
CA LYS A 13 11.95 20.42 6.04
C LYS A 13 11.02 21.65 6.07
N ALA A 14 10.80 22.29 4.93
CA ALA A 14 9.98 23.50 4.82
C ALA A 14 8.51 23.24 5.17
N HIS A 15 7.97 22.08 4.76
CA HIS A 15 6.59 21.69 5.01
C HIS A 15 6.42 20.77 6.25
N GLN A 16 7.43 20.67 7.11
CA GLN A 16 7.36 19.86 8.31
C GLN A 16 6.16 20.25 9.19
N GLY A 17 5.39 19.26 9.62
CA GLY A 17 4.19 19.44 10.45
C GLY A 17 2.96 19.93 9.69
N GLN A 18 3.07 20.26 8.40
CA GLN A 18 1.91 20.66 7.60
C GLN A 18 1.11 19.44 7.13
N ILE A 19 -0.20 19.52 7.32
CA ILE A 19 -1.16 18.50 6.90
C ILE A 19 -2.05 19.04 5.78
N ARG A 20 -2.58 18.14 4.94
CA ARG A 20 -3.55 18.55 3.92
C ARG A 20 -4.86 19.00 4.55
N LYS A 21 -5.38 20.15 4.09
CA LYS A 21 -6.65 20.74 4.55
C LYS A 21 -7.84 19.76 4.53
N ASN A 22 -7.88 18.85 3.55
CA ASN A 22 -9.00 17.92 3.33
C ASN A 22 -8.69 16.46 3.72
N GLU A 23 -7.44 16.17 4.09
CA GLU A 23 -6.97 14.83 4.47
C GLU A 23 -5.98 15.03 5.63
N PRO A 24 -6.47 15.26 6.87
CA PRO A 24 -5.64 15.74 7.98
C PRO A 24 -4.55 14.75 8.42
N ASP A 25 -4.64 13.49 8.00
CA ASP A 25 -3.62 12.47 8.23
C ASP A 25 -2.57 12.38 7.12
N LYS A 26 -2.74 13.15 6.02
CA LYS A 26 -1.85 13.16 4.86
C LYS A 26 -0.88 14.34 4.93
N PRO A 27 0.45 14.09 4.95
CA PRO A 27 1.43 15.18 4.90
C PRO A 27 1.25 16.05 3.66
N MET A 28 1.33 17.37 3.82
CA MET A 28 1.20 18.30 2.70
C MET A 28 2.26 18.04 1.61
N ILE A 29 3.49 17.82 2.05
CA ILE A 29 4.68 17.51 1.23
C ILE A 29 4.54 16.30 0.29
N MET A 30 3.54 15.43 0.51
CA MET A 30 3.22 14.36 -0.45
C MET A 30 3.02 14.89 -1.88
N HIS A 31 2.41 16.07 -2.00
CA HIS A 31 2.10 16.67 -3.29
C HIS A 31 3.35 17.16 -4.03
N PRO A 32 4.18 18.07 -3.47
CA PRO A 32 5.43 18.48 -4.12
C PRO A 32 6.35 17.30 -4.48
N ILE A 33 6.45 16.27 -3.62
CA ILE A 33 7.23 15.06 -3.94
C ILE A 33 6.64 14.34 -5.16
N SER A 34 5.33 14.18 -5.23
CA SER A 34 4.68 13.53 -6.38
C SER A 34 4.85 14.35 -7.67
N VAL A 35 4.84 15.68 -7.59
CA VAL A 35 5.07 16.58 -8.73
C VAL A 35 6.49 16.44 -9.28
N GLY A 36 7.51 16.52 -8.42
CA GLY A 36 8.90 16.33 -8.85
C GLY A 36 9.17 14.93 -9.42
N MET A 37 8.62 13.88 -8.81
CA MET A 37 8.73 12.51 -9.33
C MET A 37 8.03 12.31 -10.67
N LEU A 38 6.89 12.97 -10.90
CA LEU A 38 6.21 12.93 -12.19
C LEU A 38 7.12 13.53 -13.27
N LEU A 39 7.74 14.68 -12.99
CA LEU A 39 8.69 15.33 -13.90
C LEU A 39 9.90 14.44 -14.18
N GLU A 40 10.45 13.79 -13.15
CA GLU A 40 11.55 12.84 -13.28
C GLU A 40 11.15 11.63 -14.15
N GLY A 41 9.94 11.10 -13.97
CA GLY A 41 9.42 9.99 -14.77
C GLY A 41 9.24 10.31 -16.26
N TYR A 42 9.11 11.58 -16.62
CA TYR A 42 9.15 12.04 -18.02
C TYR A 42 10.58 12.30 -18.55
N GLY A 43 11.60 12.16 -17.72
CA GLY A 43 13.00 12.36 -18.09
C GLY A 43 13.40 13.84 -18.24
N TYR A 44 12.70 14.75 -17.57
CA TYR A 44 13.11 16.17 -17.55
C TYR A 44 14.35 16.39 -16.67
N ASP A 45 15.03 17.51 -16.89
CA ASP A 45 16.28 17.84 -16.20
C ASP A 45 16.11 18.00 -14.68
N ASP A 46 17.22 17.85 -13.96
CA ASP A 46 17.23 17.90 -12.49
C ASP A 46 16.77 19.27 -11.94
N GLU A 47 16.90 20.36 -12.71
CA GLU A 47 16.42 21.70 -12.31
C GLU A 47 14.89 21.78 -12.35
N ILE A 48 14.24 21.24 -13.37
CA ILE A 48 12.77 21.16 -13.46
C ILE A 48 12.24 20.25 -12.36
N VAL A 49 12.90 19.11 -12.10
CA VAL A 49 12.53 18.20 -11.01
C VAL A 49 12.66 18.89 -9.66
N ALA A 50 13.76 19.62 -9.42
CA ALA A 50 13.97 20.42 -8.22
C ALA A 50 12.88 21.48 -8.05
N ALA A 51 12.53 22.22 -9.10
CA ALA A 51 11.43 23.18 -9.07
C ALA A 51 10.08 22.52 -8.75
N GLY A 52 9.82 21.32 -9.26
CA GLY A 52 8.64 20.52 -8.90
C GLY A 52 8.56 20.20 -7.41
N TYR A 53 9.68 19.88 -6.77
CA TYR A 53 9.74 19.68 -5.31
C TYR A 53 9.53 20.98 -4.51
N LEU A 54 9.86 22.14 -5.08
CA LEU A 54 9.87 23.43 -4.38
C LEU A 54 8.66 24.33 -4.70
N HIS A 55 7.79 23.95 -5.66
CA HIS A 55 6.81 24.88 -6.23
C HIS A 55 5.84 25.52 -5.20
N ASP A 56 5.47 24.79 -4.14
CA ASP A 56 4.59 25.28 -3.07
C ASP A 56 5.35 25.94 -1.90
N VAL A 57 6.69 25.90 -1.88
CA VAL A 57 7.49 26.33 -0.73
C VAL A 57 7.28 27.82 -0.45
N VAL A 58 7.28 28.66 -1.47
CA VAL A 58 7.10 30.11 -1.31
C VAL A 58 5.67 30.46 -0.90
N GLU A 59 4.70 29.68 -1.36
CA GLU A 59 3.28 29.95 -1.09
C GLU A 59 2.83 29.56 0.31
N ASP A 60 3.36 28.44 0.82
CA ASP A 60 2.82 27.74 1.98
C ASP A 60 3.80 27.66 3.15
N THR A 61 4.98 28.27 3.04
CA THR A 61 5.99 28.29 4.11
C THR A 61 6.54 29.70 4.35
N LYS A 62 7.53 29.82 5.24
CA LYS A 62 8.20 31.08 5.56
C LYS A 62 9.28 31.49 4.55
N TYR A 63 9.66 30.61 3.63
CA TYR A 63 10.75 30.87 2.69
C TYR A 63 10.30 31.75 1.53
N THR A 64 11.20 32.56 1.02
CA THR A 64 10.97 33.53 -0.04
C THR A 64 11.62 33.09 -1.36
N LEU A 65 11.28 33.76 -2.47
CA LEU A 65 11.98 33.55 -3.75
C LEU A 65 13.47 33.89 -3.65
N GLU A 66 13.84 34.89 -2.86
CA GLU A 66 15.25 35.26 -2.63
C GLU A 66 16.00 34.13 -1.91
N ASP A 67 15.36 33.44 -0.96
CA ASP A 67 15.95 32.28 -0.29
C ASP A 67 16.19 31.15 -1.29
N LEU A 68 15.22 30.88 -2.17
CA LEU A 68 15.36 29.86 -3.20
C LEU A 68 16.43 30.22 -4.23
N GLU A 69 16.54 31.48 -4.63
CA GLU A 69 17.55 31.94 -5.56
C GLU A 69 18.97 31.78 -4.97
N LYS A 70 19.16 32.14 -3.69
CA LYS A 70 20.43 31.93 -2.99
C LYS A 70 20.79 30.45 -2.87
N GLU A 71 19.82 29.59 -2.60
CA GLU A 71 20.06 28.16 -2.33
C GLU A 71 20.16 27.27 -3.57
N PHE A 72 19.44 27.62 -4.64
CA PHE A 72 19.24 26.77 -5.83
C PHE A 72 19.52 27.48 -7.16
N GLY A 73 19.70 28.81 -7.15
CA GLY A 73 19.98 29.61 -8.35
C GLY A 73 18.72 30.19 -9.01
N SER A 74 18.95 31.17 -9.88
CA SER A 74 17.90 31.99 -10.51
C SER A 74 16.97 31.18 -11.43
N SER A 75 17.47 30.16 -12.11
CA SER A 75 16.65 29.28 -12.97
C SER A 75 15.54 28.59 -12.19
N ILE A 76 15.87 27.94 -11.07
CA ILE A 76 14.91 27.21 -10.23
C ILE A 76 13.94 28.18 -9.56
N ALA A 77 14.44 29.30 -9.04
CA ALA A 77 13.59 30.35 -8.46
C ALA A 77 12.57 30.89 -9.48
N SER A 78 12.99 31.11 -10.74
CA SER A 78 12.12 31.52 -11.83
C SER A 78 11.04 30.47 -12.15
N TYR A 79 11.37 29.18 -12.13
CA TYR A 79 10.40 28.11 -12.34
C TYR A 79 9.36 28.03 -11.23
N VAL A 80 9.80 28.17 -9.96
CA VAL A 80 8.91 28.22 -8.79
C VAL A 80 8.00 29.44 -8.87
N GLN A 81 8.57 30.63 -9.14
CA GLN A 81 7.80 31.87 -9.28
C GLN A 81 6.69 31.73 -10.33
N GLY A 82 6.99 31.14 -11.49
CA GLY A 82 5.99 30.95 -12.54
C GLY A 82 4.85 29.99 -12.15
N ALA A 83 5.07 29.13 -11.16
CA ALA A 83 4.06 28.21 -10.62
C ALA A 83 3.28 28.78 -9.42
N SER A 84 3.73 29.90 -8.85
CA SER A 84 3.09 30.51 -7.68
C SER A 84 1.95 31.46 -8.05
N GLU A 85 0.90 31.48 -7.23
CA GLU A 85 -0.22 32.43 -7.35
C GLU A 85 0.08 33.77 -6.67
N PRO A 86 -0.38 34.89 -7.26
CA PRO A 86 -0.23 36.21 -6.65
C PRO A 86 -1.21 36.40 -5.49
N ASP A 87 -1.09 37.57 -4.87
CA ASP A 87 -1.91 38.15 -3.80
C ASP A 87 -3.17 37.34 -3.40
N LYS A 88 -3.07 36.67 -2.25
CA LYS A 88 -4.15 35.86 -1.66
C LYS A 88 -5.35 36.71 -1.15
N SER A 89 -5.27 38.05 -1.21
CA SER A 89 -6.39 38.97 -0.87
C SER A 89 -7.50 38.99 -1.93
N LEU A 90 -7.17 38.68 -3.19
CA LEU A 90 -8.10 38.69 -4.32
C LEU A 90 -9.07 37.49 -4.28
N SER A 91 -10.22 37.64 -4.95
CA SER A 91 -11.18 36.53 -5.06
C SER A 91 -10.57 35.33 -5.79
N TRP A 92 -11.12 34.13 -5.53
CA TRP A 92 -10.63 32.90 -6.16
C TRP A 92 -10.62 33.01 -7.69
N GLN A 93 -11.68 33.58 -8.28
CA GLN A 93 -11.81 33.70 -9.73
C GLN A 93 -10.81 34.70 -10.32
N GLU A 94 -10.55 35.82 -9.64
CA GLU A 94 -9.54 36.81 -10.06
C GLU A 94 -8.14 36.19 -10.05
N ARG A 95 -7.75 35.52 -8.95
CA ARG A 95 -6.46 34.83 -8.86
C ARG A 95 -6.29 33.79 -9.95
N LYS A 96 -7.31 32.95 -10.18
CA LYS A 96 -7.25 31.94 -11.25
C LYS A 96 -7.21 32.55 -12.65
N THR A 97 -7.88 33.68 -12.88
CA THR A 97 -7.83 34.41 -14.16
C THR A 97 -6.43 34.97 -14.43
N HIS A 98 -5.77 35.51 -13.40
CA HIS A 98 -4.38 35.96 -13.49
C HIS A 98 -3.46 34.80 -13.88
N THR A 99 -3.51 33.69 -13.16
CA THR A 99 -2.73 32.48 -13.46
C THR A 99 -2.94 32.00 -14.90
N ILE A 100 -4.19 31.95 -15.38
CA ILE A 100 -4.50 31.56 -16.77
C ILE A 100 -3.81 32.50 -17.78
N ASN A 101 -3.81 33.81 -17.53
CA ASN A 101 -3.23 34.78 -18.44
C ASN A 101 -1.70 34.76 -18.43
N GLU A 102 -1.06 34.61 -17.27
CA GLU A 102 0.40 34.54 -17.16
C GLU A 102 0.97 33.30 -17.84
N ILE A 103 0.34 32.14 -17.64
CA ILE A 103 0.80 30.86 -18.22
C ILE A 103 1.01 30.98 -19.72
N LYS A 104 0.18 31.75 -20.44
CA LYS A 104 0.28 31.92 -21.90
C LYS A 104 1.68 32.37 -22.34
N ASN A 105 2.32 33.21 -21.55
CA ASN A 105 3.59 33.87 -21.87
C ASN A 105 4.81 33.16 -21.26
N LEU A 106 4.60 32.15 -20.42
CA LEU A 106 5.71 31.46 -19.75
C LEU A 106 6.52 30.56 -20.70
N PRO A 107 7.85 30.45 -20.48
CA PRO A 107 8.69 29.47 -21.16
C PRO A 107 8.25 28.03 -20.90
N LEU A 108 8.66 27.11 -21.77
CA LEU A 108 8.27 25.69 -21.68
C LEU A 108 8.61 25.09 -20.31
N LYS A 109 9.80 25.35 -19.76
CA LYS A 109 10.24 24.77 -18.48
C LYS A 109 9.33 25.15 -17.31
N ASN A 110 8.89 26.41 -17.22
CA ASN A 110 7.90 26.85 -16.23
C ASN A 110 6.55 26.15 -16.45
N LYS A 111 6.10 26.05 -17.71
CA LYS A 111 4.86 25.36 -18.08
C LYS A 111 4.89 23.87 -17.68
N LEU A 112 6.05 23.21 -17.74
CA LEU A 112 6.18 21.80 -17.33
C LEU A 112 5.89 21.62 -15.83
N VAL A 113 6.42 22.49 -14.97
CA VAL A 113 6.17 22.45 -13.52
C VAL A 113 4.68 22.63 -13.22
N ILE A 114 4.06 23.65 -13.81
CA ILE A 114 2.62 23.93 -13.65
C ILE A 114 1.77 22.77 -14.18
N CYS A 115 2.17 22.19 -15.32
CA CYS A 115 1.48 21.04 -15.88
C CYS A 115 1.53 19.84 -14.94
N ALA A 116 2.69 19.56 -14.34
CA ALA A 116 2.87 18.47 -13.40
C ALA A 116 2.04 18.68 -12.12
N ASP A 117 2.00 19.90 -11.58
CA ASP A 117 1.10 20.27 -10.47
C ASP A 117 -0.37 19.99 -10.83
N LYS A 118 -0.85 20.49 -11.98
CA LYS A 118 -2.25 20.27 -12.38
C LYS A 118 -2.58 18.80 -12.65
N ILE A 119 -1.65 18.02 -13.21
CA ILE A 119 -1.82 16.57 -13.33
C ILE A 119 -2.00 15.96 -11.94
N ASN A 120 -1.09 16.25 -11.00
CA ASN A 120 -1.13 15.65 -9.68
C ASN A 120 -2.42 15.99 -8.92
N ASN A 121 -2.87 17.24 -9.01
CA ASN A 121 -4.14 17.69 -8.41
C ASN A 121 -5.36 16.96 -8.98
N LEU A 122 -5.42 16.78 -10.30
CA LEU A 122 -6.51 16.06 -10.95
C LEU A 122 -6.47 14.56 -10.68
N GLU A 123 -5.28 13.96 -10.65
CA GLU A 123 -5.11 12.55 -10.26
C GLU A 123 -5.54 12.32 -8.81
N ASP A 124 -5.18 13.20 -7.89
CA ASP A 124 -5.65 13.12 -6.49
C ASP A 124 -7.18 13.20 -6.41
N LEU A 125 -7.80 14.09 -7.19
CA LEU A 125 -9.25 14.17 -7.27
C LEU A 125 -9.85 12.87 -7.84
N MET A 126 -9.23 12.29 -8.88
CA MET A 126 -9.64 11.01 -9.45
C MET A 126 -9.54 9.87 -8.42
N LEU A 127 -8.44 9.78 -7.67
CA LEU A 127 -8.26 8.78 -6.61
C LEU A 127 -9.33 8.91 -5.54
N VAL A 128 -9.72 10.12 -5.16
CA VAL A 128 -10.81 10.35 -4.20
C VAL A 128 -12.15 9.85 -4.75
N PHE A 129 -12.46 10.11 -6.03
CA PHE A 129 -13.68 9.61 -6.66
C PHE A 129 -13.71 8.09 -6.77
N GLN A 130 -12.57 7.48 -7.10
CA GLN A 130 -12.41 6.03 -7.19
C GLN A 130 -12.56 5.35 -5.83
N LYS A 131 -12.04 5.96 -4.76
CA LYS A 131 -12.19 5.45 -3.39
C LYS A 131 -13.62 5.55 -2.87
N SER A 132 -14.27 6.69 -3.08
CA SER A 132 -15.63 6.94 -2.57
C SER A 132 -16.72 6.33 -3.45
N GLY A 133 -16.41 6.04 -4.72
CA GLY A 133 -17.39 5.68 -5.74
C GLY A 133 -18.26 6.85 -6.21
N ILE A 134 -18.01 8.08 -5.73
CA ILE A 134 -18.86 9.25 -5.96
C ILE A 134 -18.01 10.44 -6.45
N ARG A 135 -18.45 11.07 -7.54
CA ARG A 135 -17.90 12.36 -8.02
C ARG A 135 -18.40 13.49 -7.12
N ASN A 136 -17.67 13.79 -6.06
CA ASN A 136 -18.05 14.79 -5.07
C ASN A 136 -17.12 16.02 -5.09
N PHE A 137 -17.66 17.16 -5.53
CA PHE A 137 -16.95 18.44 -5.56
C PHE A 137 -17.25 19.35 -4.34
N SER A 138 -18.04 18.90 -3.37
CA SER A 138 -18.46 19.72 -2.21
C SER A 138 -17.30 20.30 -1.38
N ARG A 139 -16.11 19.67 -1.43
CA ARG A 139 -14.89 20.19 -0.78
C ARG A 139 -14.33 21.46 -1.42
N PHE A 140 -14.77 21.81 -2.63
CA PHE A 140 -14.32 23.00 -3.33
C PHE A 140 -15.39 24.08 -3.23
N LYS A 141 -15.07 25.20 -2.58
CA LYS A 141 -15.97 26.37 -2.49
C LYS A 141 -16.45 26.87 -3.86
N ALA A 142 -15.62 26.73 -4.90
CA ALA A 142 -15.94 27.13 -6.26
C ALA A 142 -16.89 26.17 -7.01
N GLY A 143 -17.11 24.96 -6.50
CA GLY A 143 -17.94 23.94 -7.18
C GLY A 143 -17.30 23.33 -8.44
N GLU A 144 -18.02 22.42 -9.10
CA GLU A 144 -17.53 21.66 -10.27
C GLU A 144 -17.29 22.56 -11.50
N GLU A 145 -18.22 23.45 -11.83
CA GLU A 145 -18.16 24.24 -13.06
C GLU A 145 -17.00 25.23 -13.10
N LEU A 146 -16.75 25.95 -11.99
CA LEU A 146 -15.61 26.87 -11.93
C LEU A 146 -14.27 26.11 -11.91
N GLN A 147 -14.21 24.94 -11.26
CA GLN A 147 -13.01 24.10 -11.33
C GLN A 147 -12.77 23.60 -12.75
N LYS A 148 -13.81 23.12 -13.43
CA LYS A 148 -13.74 22.71 -14.84
C LYS A 148 -13.26 23.85 -15.73
N TRP A 149 -13.82 25.05 -15.56
CA TRP A 149 -13.38 26.25 -16.27
C TRP A 149 -11.89 26.51 -16.05
N TYR A 150 -11.43 26.50 -14.80
CA TYR A 150 -10.04 26.77 -14.46
C TYR A 150 -9.08 25.79 -15.12
N TYR A 151 -9.24 24.48 -14.86
CA TYR A 151 -8.34 23.46 -15.39
C TYR A 151 -8.36 23.39 -16.93
N THR A 152 -9.52 23.62 -17.55
CA THR A 152 -9.64 23.68 -19.02
C THR A 152 -8.84 24.84 -19.60
N ASN A 153 -8.91 26.02 -18.99
CA ASN A 153 -8.20 27.20 -19.48
C ASN A 153 -6.71 27.17 -19.14
N VAL A 154 -6.31 26.55 -18.02
CA VAL A 154 -4.90 26.25 -17.74
C VAL A 154 -4.33 25.34 -18.81
N TYR A 155 -4.99 24.22 -19.14
CA TYR A 155 -4.55 23.34 -20.22
C TYR A 155 -4.37 24.08 -21.56
N LYS A 156 -5.35 24.89 -21.97
CA LYS A 156 -5.25 25.71 -23.20
C LYS A 156 -4.07 26.66 -23.18
N SER A 157 -3.78 27.27 -22.02
CA SER A 157 -2.67 28.22 -21.87
C SER A 157 -1.30 27.52 -21.87
N LEU A 158 -1.22 26.33 -21.27
CA LEU A 158 -0.02 25.50 -21.27
C LEU A 158 0.40 25.11 -22.70
N ILE A 159 -0.54 24.67 -23.54
CA ILE A 159 -0.23 24.25 -24.92
C ILE A 159 -0.01 25.41 -25.89
N LEU A 160 -0.39 26.64 -25.53
CA LEU A 160 -0.26 27.80 -26.41
C LEU A 160 1.22 28.06 -26.74
N ASN A 161 1.54 28.22 -28.03
CA ASN A 161 2.90 28.41 -28.55
C ASN A 161 3.88 27.30 -28.14
N GLN A 162 3.38 26.10 -27.84
CA GLN A 162 4.19 24.93 -27.47
C GLN A 162 3.82 23.72 -28.34
N ASN A 163 4.68 22.70 -28.33
CA ASN A 163 4.34 21.42 -28.94
C ASN A 163 3.26 20.70 -28.10
N LYS A 164 2.00 20.75 -28.55
CA LYS A 164 0.87 20.04 -27.92
C LYS A 164 1.04 18.53 -27.85
N ASP A 165 1.95 17.95 -28.64
CA ASP A 165 2.18 16.51 -28.71
C ASP A 165 3.11 15.96 -27.62
N LEU A 166 3.68 16.83 -26.78
CA LEU A 166 4.44 16.43 -25.61
C LEU A 166 3.61 15.51 -24.71
N ALA A 167 4.23 14.40 -24.27
CA ALA A 167 3.55 13.34 -23.52
C ALA A 167 2.89 13.87 -22.24
N ILE A 168 3.53 14.80 -21.53
CA ILE A 168 2.98 15.40 -20.31
C ILE A 168 1.70 16.22 -20.57
N PHE A 169 1.60 16.95 -21.69
CA PHE A 169 0.38 17.68 -22.05
C PHE A 169 -0.74 16.73 -22.45
N LYS A 170 -0.43 15.64 -23.16
CA LYS A 170 -1.39 14.56 -23.45
C LYS A 170 -1.93 13.94 -22.16
N LYS A 171 -1.06 13.67 -21.18
CA LYS A 171 -1.45 13.16 -19.87
C LYS A 171 -2.38 14.14 -19.13
N LEU A 172 -2.04 15.44 -19.10
CA LEU A 172 -2.93 16.44 -18.49
C LEU A 172 -4.31 16.46 -19.16
N LYS A 173 -4.36 16.41 -20.49
CA LYS A 173 -5.62 16.36 -21.24
C LYS A 173 -6.44 15.12 -20.91
N GLU A 174 -5.80 13.95 -20.84
CA GLU A 174 -6.45 12.69 -20.51
C GLU A 174 -7.10 12.74 -19.13
N VAL A 175 -6.34 13.14 -18.09
CA VAL A 175 -6.87 13.21 -16.73
C VAL A 175 -7.95 14.28 -16.62
N LEU A 176 -7.80 15.42 -17.29
CA LEU A 176 -8.84 16.46 -17.38
C LEU A 176 -10.14 15.92 -17.96
N ASP A 177 -10.06 15.15 -19.05
CA ASP A 177 -11.22 14.57 -19.73
C ASP A 177 -11.92 13.51 -18.88
N ILE A 178 -11.16 12.69 -18.14
CA ILE A 178 -11.72 11.74 -17.19
C ILE A 178 -12.45 12.48 -16.07
N VAL A 179 -11.80 13.47 -15.45
CA VAL A 179 -12.32 14.16 -14.26
C VAL A 179 -13.56 15.01 -14.59
N PHE A 180 -13.53 15.81 -15.66
CA PHE A 180 -14.58 16.81 -15.93
C PHE A 180 -15.48 16.51 -17.12
N TYR A 181 -15.02 15.70 -18.07
CA TYR A 181 -15.79 15.35 -19.27
C TYR A 181 -16.29 13.90 -19.24
N LYS A 182 -16.09 13.20 -18.12
CA LYS A 182 -16.56 11.82 -17.87
C LYS A 182 -16.08 10.85 -18.95
N LYS A 183 -14.90 11.10 -19.53
CA LYS A 183 -14.26 10.16 -20.44
C LYS A 183 -13.95 8.89 -19.66
N LYS A 184 -14.43 7.75 -20.17
CA LYS A 184 -14.21 6.43 -19.59
C LYS A 184 -13.11 5.70 -20.36
N ASP A 185 -12.42 4.82 -19.66
CA ASP A 185 -11.59 3.80 -20.29
C ASP A 185 -12.52 2.68 -20.79
N THR A 186 -12.85 2.73 -22.08
CA THR A 186 -13.78 1.77 -22.70
C THR A 186 -13.16 0.38 -22.78
N TYR A 187 -11.84 0.26 -22.90
CA TYR A 187 -11.17 -1.03 -23.04
C TYR A 187 -11.35 -1.89 -21.79
N LEU A 188 -11.08 -1.32 -20.61
CA LEU A 188 -11.28 -2.06 -19.36
C LEU A 188 -12.77 -2.28 -19.06
N GLU A 189 -13.64 -1.30 -19.32
CA GLU A 189 -15.09 -1.48 -19.12
C GLU A 189 -15.66 -2.63 -19.97
N GLU A 190 -15.21 -2.76 -21.22
CA GLU A 190 -15.63 -3.85 -22.12
C GLU A 190 -15.22 -5.23 -21.59
N ILE A 191 -14.03 -5.37 -21.01
CA ILE A 191 -13.56 -6.63 -20.41
C ILE A 191 -14.45 -7.06 -19.23
N PHE A 192 -14.98 -6.11 -18.46
CA PHE A 192 -15.79 -6.35 -17.28
C PHE A 192 -17.30 -6.09 -17.50
N ILE A 193 -17.76 -6.04 -18.74
CA ILE A 193 -19.15 -5.68 -19.07
C ILE A 193 -20.20 -6.54 -18.32
N ASN A 194 -19.87 -7.81 -18.05
CA ASN A 194 -20.73 -8.76 -17.34
C ASN A 194 -20.50 -8.79 -15.82
N ASP A 195 -19.55 -8.00 -15.29
CA ASP A 195 -19.20 -7.96 -13.86
C ASP A 195 -18.67 -6.58 -13.44
N MET A 196 -19.48 -5.55 -13.71
CA MET A 196 -19.12 -4.15 -13.44
C MET A 196 -18.94 -3.85 -11.95
N ASP A 197 -19.59 -4.61 -11.07
CA ASP A 197 -19.42 -4.45 -9.63
C ASP A 197 -18.06 -4.97 -9.17
N TYR A 198 -17.56 -6.07 -9.74
CA TYR A 198 -16.18 -6.49 -9.48
C TYR A 198 -15.18 -5.50 -10.05
N TYR A 199 -15.44 -4.92 -11.23
CA TYR A 199 -14.58 -3.87 -11.78
C TYR A 199 -14.46 -2.65 -10.86
N LYS A 200 -15.56 -2.19 -10.24
CA LYS A 200 -15.54 -1.12 -9.24
C LYS A 200 -14.66 -1.47 -8.03
N LYS A 201 -14.70 -2.72 -7.56
CA LYS A 201 -13.81 -3.19 -6.47
C LYS A 201 -12.34 -3.11 -6.88
N LEU A 202 -12.01 -3.51 -8.11
CA LEU A 202 -10.64 -3.40 -8.63
C LEU A 202 -10.17 -1.95 -8.78
N ILE A 203 -11.05 -1.04 -9.23
CA ILE A 203 -10.76 0.40 -9.28
C ILE A 203 -10.46 0.93 -7.87
N ASN A 204 -11.27 0.55 -6.87
CA ASN A 204 -11.05 0.94 -5.49
C ASN A 204 -9.70 0.44 -4.97
N LEU A 205 -9.39 -0.84 -5.16
CA LEU A 205 -8.10 -1.42 -4.78
C LEU A 205 -6.91 -0.73 -5.47
N HIS A 206 -7.05 -0.47 -6.78
CA HIS A 206 -6.04 0.24 -7.55
C HIS A 206 -5.76 1.62 -6.96
N SER A 207 -6.81 2.39 -6.64
CA SER A 207 -6.66 3.73 -6.08
C SER A 207 -5.97 3.76 -4.71
N GLN A 208 -6.21 2.76 -3.86
CA GLN A 208 -5.50 2.60 -2.59
C GLN A 208 -4.03 2.22 -2.82
N LYS A 209 -3.75 1.37 -3.81
CA LYS A 209 -2.39 0.96 -4.17
C LYS A 209 -1.55 2.12 -4.71
N ILE A 210 -2.13 2.98 -5.56
CA ILE A 210 -1.45 4.20 -6.05
C ILE A 210 -1.05 5.12 -4.89
N GLU A 211 -1.92 5.27 -3.88
CA GLU A 211 -1.57 6.06 -2.69
C GLU A 211 -0.39 5.47 -1.92
N LEU A 212 -0.35 4.14 -1.74
CA LEU A 212 0.78 3.47 -1.08
C LEU A 212 2.09 3.64 -1.86
N GLN A 213 2.06 3.62 -3.20
CA GLN A 213 3.24 3.89 -4.02
C GLN A 213 3.78 5.31 -3.78
N ARG A 214 2.89 6.30 -3.70
CA ARG A 214 3.27 7.69 -3.42
C ARG A 214 3.90 7.84 -2.03
N LEU A 215 3.34 7.17 -1.02
CA LEU A 215 3.89 7.14 0.33
C LEU A 215 5.27 6.47 0.40
N LYS A 216 5.41 5.30 -0.23
CA LYS A 216 6.68 4.57 -0.34
C LYS A 216 7.79 5.45 -0.92
N ALA A 217 7.48 6.26 -1.93
CA ALA A 217 8.47 7.11 -2.57
C ALA A 217 8.98 8.28 -1.71
N MET A 218 8.28 8.58 -0.61
CA MET A 218 8.68 9.59 0.37
C MET A 218 9.56 9.00 1.46
N CYS A 219 9.20 7.82 1.97
CA CYS A 219 9.94 7.15 3.01
C CYS A 219 9.75 5.63 2.93
N ASN A 220 10.81 4.91 3.27
CA ASN A 220 10.73 3.47 3.48
C ASN A 220 10.14 3.16 4.87
N LEU A 221 9.56 1.97 5.01
CA LEU A 221 9.26 1.42 6.33
C LEU A 221 10.57 1.01 7.02
N PRO A 222 10.63 1.03 8.37
CA PRO A 222 11.82 0.61 9.12
C PRO A 222 12.12 -0.89 8.99
N LYS A 223 11.08 -1.69 8.69
CA LYS A 223 11.17 -3.12 8.37
C LYS A 223 10.14 -3.46 7.28
N PRO A 224 10.28 -4.60 6.57
CA PRO A 224 9.26 -5.08 5.65
C PRO A 224 7.90 -5.24 6.35
N PHE A 225 6.80 -5.00 5.63
CA PHE A 225 5.45 -5.23 6.14
C PHE A 225 5.12 -6.73 6.07
N VAL A 226 5.00 -7.38 7.22
CA VAL A 226 4.89 -8.84 7.34
C VAL A 226 3.45 -9.28 7.57
N ILE A 227 2.94 -10.14 6.68
CA ILE A 227 1.58 -10.68 6.73
C ILE A 227 1.65 -12.21 6.82
N GLU A 228 1.24 -12.77 7.95
CA GLU A 228 1.10 -14.20 8.13
C GLU A 228 -0.31 -14.69 7.84
N PHE A 229 -0.43 -15.81 7.14
CA PHE A 229 -1.67 -16.54 6.96
C PHE A 229 -1.70 -17.81 7.80
N CYS A 230 -2.78 -18.00 8.55
CA CYS A 230 -3.09 -19.26 9.20
C CYS A 230 -4.59 -19.60 9.07
N GLY A 231 -4.98 -20.71 9.68
CA GLY A 231 -6.40 -21.07 9.84
C GLY A 231 -6.81 -22.33 9.10
N THR A 232 -8.11 -22.61 9.08
CA THR A 232 -8.69 -23.92 8.73
C THR A 232 -8.06 -24.53 7.46
N PRO A 233 -7.75 -25.84 7.44
CA PRO A 233 -7.31 -26.51 6.22
C PRO A 233 -8.28 -26.26 5.05
N ARG A 234 -7.74 -26.23 3.81
CA ARG A 234 -8.53 -26.09 2.58
C ARG A 234 -9.41 -24.83 2.45
N THR A 235 -8.96 -23.72 3.03
CA THR A 235 -9.57 -22.38 2.86
C THR A 235 -9.08 -21.60 1.63
N GLY A 236 -8.22 -22.19 0.80
CA GLY A 236 -7.68 -21.51 -0.39
C GLY A 236 -6.56 -20.50 -0.10
N LYS A 237 -5.92 -20.57 1.07
CA LYS A 237 -4.83 -19.65 1.50
C LYS A 237 -3.75 -19.46 0.43
N THR A 238 -3.21 -20.54 -0.15
CA THR A 238 -2.15 -20.45 -1.17
C THR A 238 -2.61 -19.66 -2.40
N THR A 239 -3.86 -19.83 -2.84
CA THR A 239 -4.42 -19.04 -3.95
C THR A 239 -4.56 -17.56 -3.58
N VAL A 240 -5.05 -17.28 -2.37
CA VAL A 240 -5.17 -15.90 -1.85
C VAL A 240 -3.80 -15.22 -1.76
N LEU A 241 -2.79 -15.92 -1.22
CA LEU A 241 -1.41 -15.46 -1.12
C LEU A 241 -0.83 -15.11 -2.48
N ASN A 242 -0.99 -15.99 -3.48
CA ASN A 242 -0.51 -15.73 -4.85
C ASN A 242 -1.22 -14.51 -5.48
N ASN A 243 -2.53 -14.36 -5.27
CA ASN A 243 -3.26 -13.18 -5.76
C ASN A 243 -2.73 -11.88 -5.13
N LEU A 244 -2.42 -11.90 -3.82
CA LEU A 244 -1.84 -10.74 -3.13
C LEU A 244 -0.41 -10.46 -3.58
N TYR A 245 0.40 -11.51 -3.75
CA TYR A 245 1.74 -11.42 -4.31
C TYR A 245 1.71 -10.70 -5.66
N ASP A 246 0.87 -11.16 -6.59
CA ASP A 246 0.71 -10.53 -7.90
C ASP A 246 0.18 -9.10 -7.79
N PHE A 247 -0.80 -8.85 -6.92
CA PHE A 247 -1.41 -7.54 -6.73
C PHE A 247 -0.38 -6.48 -6.31
N PHE A 248 0.44 -6.80 -5.30
CA PHE A 248 1.48 -5.91 -4.78
C PHE A 248 2.68 -5.83 -5.72
N THR A 249 3.13 -6.93 -6.32
CA THR A 249 4.25 -6.93 -7.28
C THR A 249 3.91 -6.08 -8.52
N LYS A 250 2.71 -6.23 -9.08
CA LYS A 250 2.21 -5.36 -10.17
C LYS A 250 1.98 -3.92 -9.71
N GLY A 251 1.95 -3.68 -8.40
CA GLY A 251 2.00 -2.36 -7.78
C GLY A 251 3.41 -1.82 -7.55
N GLY A 252 4.45 -2.46 -8.08
CA GLY A 252 5.83 -1.99 -7.91
C GLY A 252 6.38 -2.16 -6.49
N PHE A 253 5.82 -3.08 -5.70
CA PHE A 253 6.40 -3.46 -4.41
C PHE A 253 7.32 -4.68 -4.58
N SER A 254 8.44 -4.72 -3.85
CA SER A 254 9.22 -5.95 -3.69
C SER A 254 8.50 -6.85 -2.68
N VAL A 255 8.10 -8.05 -3.12
CA VAL A 255 7.32 -8.98 -2.32
C VAL A 255 8.06 -10.31 -2.20
N ASN A 256 8.21 -10.81 -0.98
CA ASN A 256 8.75 -12.14 -0.70
C ASN A 256 7.65 -13.07 -0.19
N LEU A 257 7.49 -14.23 -0.84
CA LEU A 257 6.56 -15.27 -0.43
C LEU A 257 7.30 -16.38 0.32
N VAL A 258 7.09 -16.45 1.62
CA VAL A 258 7.64 -17.48 2.51
C VAL A 258 6.64 -18.64 2.59
N LYS A 259 7.06 -19.82 2.14
CA LYS A 259 6.24 -21.04 2.18
C LYS A 259 6.33 -21.74 3.53
N GLU A 260 5.30 -22.52 3.86
CA GLU A 260 5.23 -23.35 5.06
C GLU A 260 6.49 -24.21 5.22
N PHE A 261 7.22 -24.01 6.32
CA PHE A 261 8.50 -24.69 6.56
C PHE A 261 8.42 -26.22 6.43
N THR A 262 7.36 -26.85 6.92
CA THR A 262 7.20 -28.31 6.87
C THR A 262 6.94 -28.87 5.46
N THR A 263 6.77 -27.99 4.46
CA THR A 263 6.71 -28.40 3.05
C THR A 263 8.08 -28.40 2.37
N SER A 264 9.09 -27.81 3.02
CA SER A 264 10.45 -27.68 2.49
C SER A 264 11.16 -29.02 2.31
N SER A 265 12.16 -29.02 1.42
CA SER A 265 13.05 -30.19 1.22
C SER A 265 13.80 -30.52 2.51
N TYR A 266 14.43 -29.52 3.14
CA TYR A 266 15.17 -29.68 4.40
C TYR A 266 14.33 -30.35 5.50
N TYR A 267 13.09 -29.91 5.70
CA TYR A 267 12.21 -30.56 6.68
C TYR A 267 12.00 -32.04 6.36
N LYS A 268 11.66 -32.35 5.11
CA LYS A 268 11.30 -33.71 4.68
C LYS A 268 12.49 -34.67 4.68
N THR A 269 13.68 -34.21 4.30
CA THR A 269 14.85 -35.05 4.08
C THR A 269 15.83 -35.06 5.24
N ILE A 270 15.84 -34.02 6.07
CA ILE A 270 16.83 -33.85 7.16
C ILE A 270 16.14 -33.80 8.52
N LEU A 271 15.36 -32.76 8.81
CA LEU A 271 14.86 -32.53 10.17
C LEU A 271 13.89 -33.63 10.63
N ASN A 272 12.87 -33.95 9.81
CA ASN A 272 11.85 -34.93 10.19
C ASN A 272 12.43 -36.36 10.36
N PRO A 273 13.34 -36.84 9.48
CA PRO A 273 14.06 -38.10 9.72
C PRO A 273 14.94 -38.09 10.97
N GLN A 274 15.67 -37.00 11.25
CA GLN A 274 16.53 -36.89 12.44
C GLN A 274 15.73 -36.93 13.74
N MET A 275 14.54 -36.33 13.75
CA MET A 275 13.66 -36.23 14.92
C MET A 275 12.69 -37.41 15.06
N LYS A 276 12.82 -38.47 14.26
CA LYS A 276 11.84 -39.57 14.18
C LYS A 276 11.63 -40.30 15.52
N ASN A 277 12.66 -40.36 16.36
CA ASN A 277 12.62 -41.02 17.67
C ASN A 277 12.33 -40.06 18.84
N ASN A 278 12.23 -38.75 18.56
CA ASN A 278 11.93 -37.74 19.56
C ASN A 278 10.42 -37.68 19.86
N SER A 279 10.07 -37.10 21.00
CA SER A 279 8.69 -36.76 21.32
C SER A 279 8.11 -35.75 20.34
N LYS A 280 6.78 -35.77 20.18
CA LYS A 280 6.06 -34.77 19.37
C LYS A 280 6.36 -33.34 19.82
N THR A 281 6.59 -33.15 21.11
CA THR A 281 6.91 -31.86 21.72
C THR A 281 8.29 -31.36 21.29
N GLU A 282 9.31 -32.22 21.31
CA GLU A 282 10.66 -31.88 20.86
C GLU A 282 10.71 -31.56 19.36
N LEU A 283 10.07 -32.39 18.51
CA LEU A 283 9.96 -32.11 17.08
C LEU A 283 9.31 -30.74 16.83
N ASN A 284 8.24 -30.45 17.57
CA ASN A 284 7.53 -29.19 17.41
C ASN A 284 8.37 -27.98 17.85
N ILE A 285 9.11 -28.08 18.95
CA ILE A 285 10.06 -27.04 19.38
C ILE A 285 11.15 -26.83 18.32
N ALA A 286 11.68 -27.90 17.72
CA ALA A 286 12.67 -27.80 16.65
C ALA A 286 12.11 -27.08 15.41
N ILE A 287 10.85 -27.39 15.01
CA ILE A 287 10.17 -26.69 13.92
C ILE A 287 10.04 -25.20 14.23
N ILE A 288 9.67 -24.81 15.46
CA ILE A 288 9.52 -23.39 15.84
C ILE A 288 10.85 -22.65 15.68
N LYS A 289 11.97 -23.24 16.10
CA LYS A 289 13.31 -22.64 15.95
C LYS A 289 13.70 -22.44 14.48
N GLU A 290 13.39 -23.41 13.62
CA GLU A 290 13.68 -23.28 12.18
C GLU A 290 12.76 -22.27 11.48
N VAL A 291 11.49 -22.21 11.89
CA VAL A 291 10.55 -21.18 11.40
C VAL A 291 11.01 -19.79 11.83
N GLU A 292 11.46 -19.62 13.06
CA GLU A 292 12.05 -18.36 13.54
C GLU A 292 13.25 -17.95 12.67
N LYS A 293 14.19 -18.87 12.42
CA LYS A 293 15.33 -18.62 11.54
C LYS A 293 14.88 -18.19 10.13
N GLN A 294 13.90 -18.89 9.55
CA GLN A 294 13.31 -18.55 8.25
C GLN A 294 12.72 -17.13 8.25
N LEU A 295 12.08 -16.70 9.34
CA LEU A 295 11.52 -15.36 9.48
C LEU A 295 12.61 -14.29 9.57
N TYR A 296 13.64 -14.49 10.39
CA TYR A 296 14.78 -13.56 10.46
C TYR A 296 15.47 -13.41 9.10
N GLU A 297 15.70 -14.52 8.41
CA GLU A 297 16.27 -14.50 7.05
C GLU A 297 15.36 -13.73 6.09
N ALA A 298 14.04 -13.94 6.14
CA ALA A 298 13.10 -13.24 5.28
C ALA A 298 13.05 -11.73 5.57
N VAL A 299 13.02 -11.33 6.83
CA VAL A 299 12.97 -9.92 7.27
C VAL A 299 14.29 -9.20 6.99
N SER A 300 15.42 -9.92 7.00
CA SER A 300 16.74 -9.35 6.66
C SER A 300 16.89 -9.00 5.18
N LYS A 301 16.04 -9.55 4.31
CA LYS A 301 16.01 -9.19 2.89
C LYS A 301 15.42 -7.79 2.72
N LYS A 302 15.89 -7.06 1.71
CA LYS A 302 15.42 -5.70 1.37
C LYS A 302 14.05 -5.70 0.66
N ASP A 303 13.21 -6.69 0.96
CA ASP A 303 11.83 -6.75 0.47
C ASP A 303 10.97 -5.76 1.23
N GLU A 304 9.88 -5.32 0.62
CA GLU A 304 9.00 -4.32 1.24
C GLU A 304 7.80 -4.99 1.90
N ILE A 305 7.39 -6.14 1.37
CA ILE A 305 6.27 -6.93 1.87
C ILE A 305 6.71 -8.39 1.97
N ILE A 306 6.39 -9.02 3.09
CA ILE A 306 6.60 -10.45 3.28
C ILE A 306 5.24 -11.11 3.49
N LEU A 307 4.91 -12.06 2.63
CA LEU A 307 3.70 -12.87 2.73
C LEU A 307 4.09 -14.27 3.20
N ILE A 308 3.46 -14.79 4.26
CA ILE A 308 3.84 -16.07 4.85
C ILE A 308 2.68 -17.07 4.79
N ASP A 309 2.89 -18.20 4.12
CA ASP A 309 1.99 -19.36 4.13
C ASP A 309 2.27 -20.21 5.38
N ARG A 310 1.64 -19.88 6.51
CA ARG A 310 1.76 -20.54 7.82
C ARG A 310 3.16 -20.52 8.44
N SER A 311 3.25 -19.97 9.65
CA SER A 311 4.47 -19.98 10.45
C SER A 311 4.16 -20.17 11.95
N LEU A 312 4.66 -19.28 12.81
CA LEU A 312 4.57 -19.35 14.26
C LEU A 312 3.13 -19.43 14.77
N ASN A 313 2.23 -18.59 14.25
CA ASN A 313 0.86 -18.53 14.75
C ASN A 313 0.01 -19.74 14.28
N ASP A 314 0.34 -20.36 13.15
CA ASP A 314 -0.25 -21.66 12.78
C ASP A 314 0.26 -22.78 13.71
N ARG A 315 1.56 -22.78 14.07
CA ARG A 315 2.14 -23.74 15.02
C ARG A 315 1.58 -23.60 16.43
N ALA A 316 1.22 -22.40 16.86
CA ALA A 316 0.53 -22.17 18.13
C ALA A 316 -0.75 -23.01 18.26
N ILE A 317 -1.50 -23.20 17.16
CA ILE A 317 -2.72 -24.01 17.13
C ILE A 317 -2.38 -25.49 17.40
N TRP A 318 -1.31 -26.00 16.79
CA TRP A 318 -0.82 -27.36 17.05
C TRP A 318 -0.30 -27.54 18.47
N ASN A 319 0.35 -26.52 19.04
CA ASN A 319 0.84 -26.53 20.43
C ASN A 319 -0.31 -26.66 21.42
N TYR A 320 -1.35 -25.85 21.23
CA TYR A 320 -2.54 -25.93 22.06
C TYR A 320 -3.20 -27.31 21.96
N ARG A 321 -3.24 -27.91 20.76
CA ARG A 321 -3.76 -29.27 20.58
C ARG A 321 -2.94 -30.33 21.31
N ASN A 322 -1.62 -30.21 21.31
CA ASN A 322 -0.75 -31.12 22.07
C ASN A 322 -0.96 -30.97 23.59
N PHE A 323 -1.16 -29.74 24.06
CA PHE A 323 -1.48 -29.45 25.46
C PHE A 323 -2.81 -30.09 25.89
N ILE A 324 -3.91 -29.83 25.17
CA ILE A 324 -5.23 -30.40 25.53
C ILE A 324 -5.29 -31.92 25.38
N SER A 325 -4.37 -32.50 24.60
CA SER A 325 -4.24 -33.95 24.43
C SER A 325 -3.25 -34.58 25.41
N ASN A 326 -2.81 -33.87 26.46
CA ASN A 326 -1.84 -34.32 27.47
C ASN A 326 -0.47 -34.77 26.91
N HIS A 327 -0.09 -34.31 25.71
CA HIS A 327 1.23 -34.56 25.12
C HIS A 327 2.26 -33.48 25.49
N MET A 328 1.82 -32.41 26.15
CA MET A 328 2.63 -31.28 26.58
C MET A 328 2.14 -30.83 27.95
N SER A 329 3.05 -30.63 28.90
CA SER A 329 2.71 -30.11 30.23
C SER A 329 2.28 -28.63 30.14
N GLU A 330 1.56 -28.16 31.16
CA GLU A 330 1.15 -26.75 31.24
C GLU A 330 2.35 -25.79 31.24
N GLU A 331 3.43 -26.15 31.93
CA GLU A 331 4.65 -25.37 31.98
C GLU A 331 5.30 -25.26 30.60
N GLN A 332 5.46 -26.38 29.89
CA GLN A 332 5.98 -26.39 28.52
C GLN A 332 5.10 -25.57 27.57
N TYR A 333 3.77 -25.70 27.68
CA TYR A 333 2.84 -24.94 26.84
C TYR A 333 2.97 -23.43 27.07
N LYS A 334 3.07 -23.00 28.34
CA LYS A 334 3.28 -21.59 28.71
C LYS A 334 4.61 -21.06 28.15
N GLN A 335 5.71 -21.78 28.38
CA GLN A 335 7.05 -21.38 27.90
C GLN A 335 7.09 -21.24 26.37
N VAL A 336 6.58 -22.25 25.63
CA VAL A 336 6.54 -22.20 24.17
C VAL A 336 5.62 -21.08 23.67
N THR A 337 4.50 -20.86 24.36
CA THR A 337 3.54 -19.79 24.03
C THR A 337 4.13 -18.41 24.18
N GLU A 338 4.81 -18.17 25.30
CA GLU A 338 5.50 -16.91 25.54
C GLU A 338 6.61 -16.67 24.50
N TYR A 339 7.38 -17.71 24.19
CA TYR A 339 8.46 -17.66 23.20
C TYR A 339 7.99 -17.21 21.81
N TYR A 340 7.01 -17.91 21.20
CA TYR A 340 6.56 -17.52 19.87
C TYR A 340 5.75 -16.22 19.89
N SER A 341 5.05 -15.91 20.99
CA SER A 341 4.27 -14.67 21.09
C SER A 341 5.17 -13.43 21.04
N LYS A 342 6.35 -13.51 21.66
CA LYS A 342 7.36 -12.45 21.59
C LYS A 342 7.85 -12.24 20.15
N ILE A 343 8.19 -13.33 19.46
CA ILE A 343 8.68 -13.26 18.08
C ILE A 343 7.58 -12.74 17.13
N SER A 344 6.35 -13.25 17.24
CA SER A 344 5.21 -12.76 16.49
C SER A 344 5.01 -11.25 16.67
N LYS A 345 5.16 -10.75 17.91
CA LYS A 345 4.95 -9.34 18.23
C LYS A 345 6.00 -8.43 17.63
N GLU A 346 7.23 -8.92 17.53
CA GLU A 346 8.36 -8.20 16.95
C GLU A 346 8.32 -8.21 15.42
N MET A 347 8.01 -9.36 14.83
CA MET A 347 8.21 -9.60 13.41
C MET A 347 6.95 -9.39 12.56
N ILE A 348 5.77 -9.75 13.08
CA ILE A 348 4.55 -9.89 12.28
C ILE A 348 3.64 -8.69 12.51
N ASP A 349 3.37 -7.93 11.44
CA ASP A 349 2.48 -6.77 11.49
C ASP A 349 1.01 -7.20 11.47
N MET A 350 0.69 -8.25 10.69
CA MET A 350 -0.67 -8.70 10.50
C MET A 350 -0.79 -10.22 10.43
N LEU A 351 -1.77 -10.76 11.16
CA LEU A 351 -2.16 -12.16 11.10
C LEU A 351 -3.55 -12.29 10.46
N ILE A 352 -3.62 -13.04 9.37
CA ILE A 352 -4.86 -13.35 8.66
C ILE A 352 -5.27 -14.79 8.98
N ILE A 353 -6.45 -14.93 9.57
CA ILE A 353 -7.02 -16.20 9.99
C ILE A 353 -8.18 -16.54 9.04
N ASN A 354 -7.91 -17.38 8.04
CA ASN A 354 -8.97 -17.88 7.17
C ASN A 354 -9.71 -19.04 7.84
N TYR A 355 -11.00 -18.85 8.08
CA TYR A 355 -11.90 -19.83 8.67
C TYR A 355 -12.81 -20.46 7.61
N THR A 356 -13.20 -21.71 7.79
CA THR A 356 -14.39 -22.30 7.17
C THR A 356 -14.89 -23.46 8.03
N ASP A 357 -16.16 -23.85 7.88
CA ASP A 357 -16.67 -25.02 8.56
C ASP A 357 -16.04 -26.33 8.02
N SER A 358 -16.10 -27.38 8.83
CA SER A 358 -15.45 -28.66 8.51
C SER A 358 -16.02 -29.33 7.26
N LYS A 359 -17.33 -29.20 6.98
CA LYS A 359 -17.95 -29.83 5.81
C LYS A 359 -17.51 -29.12 4.54
N THR A 360 -17.47 -27.79 4.56
CA THR A 360 -16.99 -26.99 3.43
C THR A 360 -15.51 -27.23 3.15
N ALA A 361 -14.66 -27.29 4.18
CA ALA A 361 -13.25 -27.64 4.03
C ALA A 361 -13.05 -29.00 3.34
N LEU A 362 -13.80 -30.03 3.77
CA LEU A 362 -13.73 -31.36 3.15
C LEU A 362 -14.26 -31.34 1.74
N LYS A 363 -15.42 -30.73 1.49
CA LYS A 363 -15.98 -30.60 0.15
C LYS A 363 -14.96 -30.00 -0.82
N ARG A 364 -14.24 -28.96 -0.40
CA ARG A 364 -13.13 -28.37 -1.18
C ARG A 364 -11.97 -29.33 -1.39
N ASP A 365 -11.59 -30.14 -0.39
CA ASP A 365 -10.57 -31.17 -0.53
C ASP A 365 -10.94 -32.20 -1.61
N TYR A 366 -12.13 -32.78 -1.50
CA TYR A 366 -12.66 -33.76 -2.46
C TYR A 366 -12.70 -33.17 -3.87
N ILE A 367 -13.28 -31.98 -4.05
CA ILE A 367 -13.35 -31.30 -5.36
C ILE A 367 -11.95 -31.02 -5.92
N ASN A 368 -11.04 -30.44 -5.15
CA ASN A 368 -9.72 -30.04 -5.67
C ASN A 368 -8.81 -31.26 -5.95
N SER A 369 -9.04 -32.37 -5.27
CA SER A 369 -8.31 -33.62 -5.50
C SER A 369 -8.90 -34.45 -6.65
N LEU A 370 -10.11 -34.13 -7.11
CA LEU A 370 -10.89 -34.92 -8.07
C LEU A 370 -11.07 -36.39 -7.62
N ALA A 371 -11.15 -36.61 -6.32
CA ALA A 371 -11.05 -37.93 -5.71
C ALA A 371 -12.12 -38.09 -4.64
N LEU A 372 -12.63 -39.31 -4.40
CA LEU A 372 -13.68 -39.64 -3.41
C LEU A 372 -13.18 -40.52 -2.25
N GLU A 373 -11.90 -40.86 -2.22
CA GLU A 373 -11.31 -41.73 -1.21
C GLU A 373 -11.40 -41.09 0.17
N GLU A 374 -11.71 -41.90 1.18
CA GLU A 374 -11.82 -41.42 2.55
C GLU A 374 -10.48 -40.89 3.09
N ARG A 375 -10.54 -39.78 3.83
CA ARG A 375 -9.37 -39.16 4.44
C ARG A 375 -9.18 -39.67 5.87
N LYS A 376 -8.06 -40.36 6.11
CA LYS A 376 -7.70 -40.80 7.47
C LYS A 376 -7.53 -39.62 8.43
N PHE A 377 -6.78 -38.59 8.02
CA PHE A 377 -6.44 -37.45 8.88
C PHE A 377 -7.33 -36.23 8.69
N LEU A 378 -7.57 -35.81 7.43
CA LEU A 378 -8.39 -34.64 7.15
C LEU A 378 -9.87 -35.03 7.19
N ASN A 379 -10.46 -35.07 8.38
CA ASN A 379 -11.86 -35.48 8.62
C ASN A 379 -12.64 -34.44 9.46
N ILE A 380 -13.96 -34.60 9.59
CA ILE A 380 -14.86 -33.64 10.26
C ILE A 380 -14.39 -33.36 11.69
N LYS A 381 -14.07 -34.42 12.45
CA LYS A 381 -13.65 -34.33 13.85
C LYS A 381 -12.37 -33.50 13.96
N ASN A 382 -11.35 -33.85 13.20
CA ASN A 382 -10.04 -33.18 13.26
C ASN A 382 -10.11 -31.71 12.85
N ILE A 383 -10.93 -31.36 11.86
CA ILE A 383 -11.12 -29.96 11.44
C ILE A 383 -11.92 -29.18 12.48
N THR A 384 -12.97 -29.78 13.06
CA THR A 384 -13.77 -29.15 14.11
C THR A 384 -12.94 -28.86 15.35
N GLU A 385 -12.11 -29.82 15.79
CA GLU A 385 -11.17 -29.63 16.89
C GLU A 385 -10.13 -28.56 16.59
N TYR A 386 -9.61 -28.51 15.36
CA TYR A 386 -8.70 -27.45 14.91
C TYR A 386 -9.36 -26.07 15.02
N ASN A 387 -10.59 -25.94 14.51
CA ASN A 387 -11.33 -24.67 14.55
C ASN A 387 -11.61 -24.22 16.00
N LYS A 388 -12.00 -25.14 16.89
CA LYS A 388 -12.17 -24.85 18.32
C LYS A 388 -10.87 -24.39 18.97
N SER A 389 -9.75 -25.03 18.62
CA SER A 389 -8.42 -24.65 19.13
C SER A 389 -8.05 -23.23 18.69
N MET A 390 -8.28 -22.92 17.42
CA MET A 390 -8.03 -21.59 16.86
C MET A 390 -8.88 -20.49 17.53
N GLU A 391 -10.16 -20.76 17.84
CA GLU A 391 -11.01 -19.84 18.59
C GLU A 391 -10.49 -19.56 20.00
N LYS A 392 -9.94 -20.57 20.68
CA LYS A 392 -9.35 -20.41 22.01
C LYS A 392 -8.08 -19.56 22.00
N LEU A 393 -7.34 -19.56 20.89
CA LEU A 393 -6.10 -18.80 20.74
C LEU A 393 -6.30 -17.36 20.25
N GLU A 394 -7.52 -16.97 19.88
CA GLU A 394 -7.78 -15.64 19.31
C GLU A 394 -7.32 -14.49 20.21
N LEU A 395 -7.48 -14.63 21.53
CA LEU A 395 -7.01 -13.63 22.50
C LEU A 395 -5.48 -13.56 22.57
N ILE A 396 -4.79 -14.70 22.45
CA ILE A 396 -3.33 -14.77 22.43
C ILE A 396 -2.82 -14.07 21.17
N PHE A 397 -3.40 -14.39 20.01
CA PHE A 397 -3.05 -13.76 18.73
C PHE A 397 -3.23 -12.24 18.75
N LYS A 398 -4.32 -11.73 19.34
CA LYS A 398 -4.56 -10.29 19.47
C LYS A 398 -3.55 -9.59 20.39
N LYS A 399 -2.89 -10.32 21.29
CA LYS A 399 -1.81 -9.80 22.14
C LYS A 399 -0.44 -9.91 21.44
N SER A 400 -0.25 -10.92 20.61
CA SER A 400 1.03 -11.24 19.98
C SER A 400 1.23 -10.64 18.58
N VAL A 401 0.21 -10.02 17.98
CA VAL A 401 0.31 -9.39 16.65
C VAL A 401 -0.46 -8.07 16.69
N ASP A 402 0.05 -7.05 15.99
CA ASP A 402 -0.57 -5.71 16.00
C ASP A 402 -1.97 -5.69 15.40
N THR A 403 -2.21 -6.49 14.36
CA THR A 403 -3.55 -6.66 13.77
C THR A 403 -3.86 -8.12 13.48
N VAL A 404 -5.02 -8.58 13.94
CA VAL A 404 -5.58 -9.90 13.61
C VAL A 404 -6.85 -9.72 12.80
N LEU A 405 -6.92 -10.36 11.63
CA LEU A 405 -8.09 -10.35 10.75
C LEU A 405 -8.60 -11.79 10.56
N LYS A 406 -9.74 -12.10 11.15
CA LYS A 406 -10.45 -13.37 10.91
C LYS A 406 -11.43 -13.21 9.74
N ILE A 407 -11.36 -14.11 8.78
CA ILE A 407 -12.21 -14.09 7.58
C ILE A 407 -12.92 -15.43 7.47
N ASP A 408 -14.25 -15.39 7.48
CA ASP A 408 -15.04 -16.56 7.12
C ASP A 408 -15.03 -16.74 5.61
N THR A 409 -14.35 -17.79 5.16
CA THR A 409 -14.21 -18.14 3.75
C THR A 409 -15.29 -19.08 3.25
N THR A 410 -16.28 -19.46 4.08
CA THR A 410 -17.23 -20.54 3.78
C THR A 410 -18.03 -20.29 2.49
N ASN A 411 -18.57 -19.08 2.33
CA ASN A 411 -19.43 -18.70 1.20
C ASN A 411 -18.79 -17.68 0.26
N ILE A 412 -17.47 -17.58 0.26
CA ILE A 412 -16.73 -16.59 -0.53
C ILE A 412 -15.60 -17.30 -1.29
N THR A 413 -15.33 -16.84 -2.51
CA THR A 413 -14.28 -17.41 -3.34
C THR A 413 -12.89 -16.99 -2.83
N PRO A 414 -11.81 -17.73 -3.15
CA PRO A 414 -10.44 -17.26 -2.87
C PRO A 414 -10.13 -15.90 -3.52
N ARG A 415 -10.74 -15.60 -4.68
CA ARG A 415 -10.59 -14.32 -5.37
C ARG A 415 -11.19 -13.18 -4.56
N ASP A 416 -12.43 -13.33 -4.12
CA ASP A 416 -13.12 -12.31 -3.30
C ASP A 416 -12.49 -12.18 -1.91
N THR A 417 -11.98 -13.29 -1.36
CA THR A 417 -11.21 -13.29 -0.11
C THR A 417 -9.94 -12.43 -0.26
N ALA A 418 -9.22 -12.53 -1.38
CA ALA A 418 -8.05 -11.71 -1.64
C ALA A 418 -8.39 -10.22 -1.76
N VAL A 419 -9.52 -9.88 -2.40
CA VAL A 419 -10.04 -8.50 -2.47
C VAL A 419 -10.29 -7.96 -1.06
N LEU A 420 -11.05 -8.68 -0.23
CA LEU A 420 -11.37 -8.27 1.13
C LEU A 420 -10.12 -8.11 2.00
N ILE A 421 -9.13 -8.98 1.84
CA ILE A 421 -7.85 -8.84 2.54
C ILE A 421 -7.12 -7.58 2.09
N ALA A 422 -6.98 -7.36 0.78
CA ALA A 422 -6.27 -6.19 0.25
C ALA A 422 -6.92 -4.88 0.76
N GLU A 423 -8.25 -4.80 0.77
CA GLU A 423 -9.01 -3.66 1.31
C GLU A 423 -8.72 -3.38 2.80
N LYS A 424 -8.36 -4.40 3.58
CA LYS A 424 -8.03 -4.25 5.01
C LYS A 424 -6.55 -4.01 5.26
N VAL A 425 -5.67 -4.62 4.47
CA VAL A 425 -4.22 -4.50 4.58
C VAL A 425 -3.75 -3.09 4.21
N MET A 426 -4.22 -2.54 3.08
CA MET A 426 -3.70 -1.27 2.57
C MET A 426 -3.89 -0.07 3.51
N PRO A 427 -5.03 0.12 4.19
CA PRO A 427 -5.17 1.18 5.19
C PRO A 427 -4.21 1.06 6.38
N ILE A 428 -3.84 -0.17 6.78
CA ILE A 428 -2.89 -0.41 7.87
C ILE A 428 -1.48 -0.06 7.40
N MET A 429 -1.09 -0.54 6.21
CA MET A 429 0.18 -0.16 5.58
C MET A 429 0.30 1.36 5.44
N ARG A 430 -0.76 2.03 4.99
CA ARG A 430 -0.82 3.49 4.85
C ARG A 430 -0.48 4.19 6.17
N LYS A 431 -1.08 3.76 7.29
CA LYS A 431 -0.79 4.30 8.63
C LYS A 431 0.67 4.09 9.02
N GLN A 432 1.25 2.94 8.71
CA GLN A 432 2.67 2.69 9.02
C GLN A 432 3.62 3.57 8.20
N TYR A 433 3.34 3.80 6.91
CA TYR A 433 4.14 4.73 6.10
C TYR A 433 4.06 6.16 6.64
N ILE A 434 2.86 6.65 6.97
CA ILE A 434 2.69 7.99 7.55
C ILE A 434 3.42 8.11 8.89
N LYS A 435 3.36 7.08 9.74
CA LYS A 435 4.10 7.03 10.99
C LYS A 435 5.62 7.07 10.75
N SER A 436 6.13 6.23 9.85
CA SER A 436 7.56 6.19 9.47
C SER A 436 8.02 7.55 8.94
N PHE A 437 7.20 8.20 8.10
CA PHE A 437 7.48 9.53 7.57
C PHE A 437 7.69 10.56 8.70
N ASN A 438 6.73 10.63 9.62
CA ASN A 438 6.78 11.58 10.74
C ASN A 438 7.98 11.32 11.67
N GLU A 439 8.31 10.05 11.93
CA GLU A 439 9.47 9.67 12.74
C GLU A 439 10.82 10.01 12.07
N ASN A 440 10.92 9.81 10.76
CA ASN A 440 12.15 10.09 10.00
C ASN A 440 12.42 11.58 9.83
N ILE A 441 11.39 12.41 9.73
CA ILE A 441 11.57 13.86 9.75
C ILE A 441 12.17 14.28 11.10
N ASN A 442 11.63 13.78 12.22
CA ASN A 442 12.09 14.14 13.55
C ASN A 442 13.53 13.70 13.86
N LYS A 443 14.06 12.66 13.19
CA LYS A 443 15.45 12.17 13.36
C LYS A 443 16.49 12.93 12.54
N ASN A 444 16.09 13.64 11.49
CA ASN A 444 16.99 14.38 10.57
C ASN A 444 16.96 15.91 10.80
N CYS A 445 16.41 16.35 11.93
CA CYS A 445 16.34 17.73 12.39
C CYS A 445 17.39 18.02 13.45
#